data_AF-A0A4Z0MJR6-F1
#
_entry.id   AF-A0A4Z0MJR6-F1
#
_cell.length_a   1.000
_cell.length_b   1.000
_cell.length_c   1.000
_cell.angle_alpha   90.00
_cell.angle_beta   90.00
_cell.angle_gamma   90.00
#
_symmetry.space_group_name_H-M   'P 1'
#
loop_
_entity.id
_entity.type
_entity.pdbx_description
1 polymer ?
#
loop_
_entity_poly.entity_id
_entity_poly.type
_entity_poly.pdbx_seq_one_letter_code
_entity_poly.pdbx_strand_id
1 'polypeptide(L)'
;MRLNRYAFVLLGVLPVALVSCMGTQSAVETAAVVKTRPAKSAQPVAVDVAQLIGLSIDELRQVLGPAHEASADKRGLEPTAEQLRLTNGEGWINTFDHNGQTIVVAFHARTRKVRDIVLVGPNEEELMQRGNISLTSPHYIVLPFTESDSSEKVAGLRIVARN
;
A
#
# COMPACT_ATOMS: atom_id res chain seq x y z
N MET A 1 91.93 22.86 11.42
CA MET A 1 91.47 23.18 10.05
C MET A 1 90.81 21.95 9.44
N ARG A 2 89.75 22.13 8.63
CA ARG A 2 88.71 21.19 8.13
C ARG A 2 87.50 21.08 9.10
N LEU A 3 86.40 21.85 8.96
CA LEU A 3 85.35 21.93 7.90
C LEU A 3 84.84 20.52 7.52
N ASN A 4 83.56 20.19 7.30
CA ASN A 4 82.28 20.88 7.12
C ASN A 4 81.21 19.75 7.14
N ARG A 5 80.04 19.89 7.77
CA ARG A 5 78.71 20.15 7.17
C ARG A 5 78.06 19.05 6.29
N TYR A 6 76.71 18.99 6.43
CA TYR A 6 75.67 18.41 5.57
C TYR A 6 75.50 16.89 5.69
N ALA A 7 74.32 16.30 5.59
CA ALA A 7 72.93 16.73 5.44
C ALA A 7 72.13 15.42 5.33
N PHE A 8 70.82 15.45 5.64
CA PHE A 8 69.76 14.71 4.93
C PHE A 8 69.93 13.17 4.82
N VAL A 9 68.98 12.30 5.16
CA VAL A 9 67.54 12.40 5.26
C VAL A 9 67.04 10.99 5.63
N LEU A 10 65.92 10.91 6.38
CA LEU A 10 64.78 9.98 6.21
C LEU A 10 65.08 8.52 5.77
N LEU A 11 64.51 7.45 6.32
CA LEU A 11 63.29 7.26 7.12
C LEU A 11 63.05 5.75 7.14
N GLY A 12 62.71 5.19 8.31
CA GLY A 12 61.83 4.02 8.42
C GLY A 12 62.50 2.64 8.25
N VAL A 13 62.09 1.58 8.95
CA VAL A 13 60.88 1.35 9.76
C VAL A 13 61.18 0.23 10.77
N LEU A 14 60.79 0.48 12.02
CA LEU A 14 60.68 -0.45 13.15
C LEU A 14 59.45 -1.37 12.94
N PRO A 15 59.40 -2.60 13.50
CA PRO A 15 58.75 -2.68 14.81
C PRO A 15 59.38 -3.71 15.77
N VAL A 16 59.57 -3.25 17.01
CA VAL A 16 59.78 -4.05 18.21
C VAL A 16 58.40 -4.41 18.77
N ALA A 17 58.21 -5.69 19.07
CA ALA A 17 57.03 -6.23 19.73
C ALA A 17 56.87 -5.66 21.14
N LEU A 18 55.67 -5.17 21.49
CA LEU A 18 55.25 -4.97 22.87
C LEU A 18 53.79 -5.42 23.04
N VAL A 19 53.65 -6.58 23.68
CA VAL A 19 52.80 -6.89 24.84
C VAL A 19 51.43 -6.20 24.87
N SER A 20 50.38 -7.00 24.63
CA SER A 20 48.99 -6.66 24.95
C SER A 20 48.83 -6.25 26.42
N CYS A 21 48.36 -5.01 26.59
CA CYS A 21 47.87 -4.49 27.85
C CYS A 21 46.56 -5.17 28.30
N MET A 22 46.47 -5.29 29.62
CA MET A 22 45.34 -5.48 30.54
C MET A 22 43.97 -4.99 30.07
N GLY A 23 42.90 -5.54 30.66
CA GLY A 23 41.73 -4.72 30.98
C GLY A 23 40.38 -5.43 30.95
N THR A 24 39.98 -5.94 32.12
CA THR A 24 38.66 -6.39 32.57
C THR A 24 37.48 -5.53 32.07
N GLN A 25 36.41 -6.14 31.53
CA GLN A 25 35.01 -5.76 31.79
C GLN A 25 34.09 -6.99 31.64
N SER A 26 33.48 -7.44 32.74
CA SER A 26 32.24 -8.22 32.69
C SER A 26 31.12 -7.27 32.31
N ALA A 27 30.65 -7.33 31.07
CA ALA A 27 29.35 -6.80 30.70
C ALA A 27 28.35 -7.96 30.78
N VAL A 28 27.63 -7.99 31.90
CA VAL A 28 26.34 -8.67 32.00
C VAL A 28 25.47 -8.13 30.87
N GLU A 29 25.23 -8.95 29.84
CA GLU A 29 24.16 -8.67 28.89
C GLU A 29 22.85 -8.74 29.66
N THR A 30 22.43 -7.56 30.14
CA THR A 30 21.03 -7.33 30.50
C THR A 30 20.25 -7.68 29.25
N ALA A 31 19.51 -8.78 29.29
CA ALA A 31 18.55 -9.12 28.27
C ALA A 31 17.70 -7.87 28.04
N ALA A 32 17.97 -7.15 26.95
CA ALA A 32 17.06 -6.16 26.46
C ALA A 32 15.79 -6.96 26.22
N VAL A 33 14.78 -6.74 27.07
CA VAL A 33 13.42 -7.12 26.76
C VAL A 33 13.16 -6.44 25.43
N VAL A 34 13.29 -7.22 24.35
CA VAL A 34 12.75 -6.85 23.05
C VAL A 34 11.31 -6.59 23.39
N LYS A 35 10.95 -5.30 23.47
CA LYS A 35 9.56 -4.88 23.40
C LYS A 35 9.12 -5.41 22.05
N THR A 36 8.61 -6.63 22.04
CA THR A 36 7.84 -7.18 20.94
C THR A 36 6.76 -6.17 20.74
N ARG A 37 6.94 -5.31 19.73
CA ARG A 37 5.89 -4.43 19.23
C ARG A 37 4.68 -5.35 19.09
N PRO A 38 3.56 -5.08 19.77
CA PRO A 38 2.39 -5.93 19.63
C PRO A 38 2.15 -6.05 18.13
N ALA A 39 2.17 -7.29 17.63
CA ALA A 39 1.88 -7.55 16.24
C ALA A 39 0.53 -6.87 15.98
N LYS A 40 0.53 -5.83 15.15
CA LYS A 40 -0.70 -5.17 14.70
C LYS A 40 -1.56 -6.31 14.17
N SER A 41 -2.68 -6.59 14.85
CA SER A 41 -3.57 -7.71 14.50
C SER A 41 -3.85 -7.60 13.01
N ALA A 42 -3.30 -8.55 12.24
CA ALA A 42 -3.48 -8.56 10.81
C ALA A 42 -4.98 -8.75 10.57
N GLN A 43 -5.65 -7.72 10.05
CA GLN A 43 -7.06 -7.83 9.72
C GLN A 43 -7.22 -8.89 8.61
N PRO A 44 -8.28 -9.71 8.68
CA PRO A 44 -8.52 -10.71 7.65
C PRO A 44 -8.75 -10.02 6.30
N VAL A 45 -8.28 -10.66 5.23
CA VAL A 45 -8.61 -10.24 3.86
C VAL A 45 -10.12 -10.28 3.71
N ALA A 46 -10.72 -9.13 3.42
CA ALA A 46 -12.14 -9.00 3.18
C ALA A 46 -12.49 -9.36 1.73
N VAL A 47 -11.62 -8.97 0.78
CA VAL A 47 -11.81 -9.17 -0.66
C VAL A 47 -10.46 -9.29 -1.35
N ASP A 48 -10.32 -10.19 -2.32
CA ASP A 48 -9.13 -10.25 -3.17
C ASP A 48 -9.35 -9.44 -4.45
N VAL A 49 -8.90 -8.18 -4.44
CA VAL A 49 -9.14 -7.24 -5.55
C VAL A 49 -8.51 -7.72 -6.85
N ALA A 50 -7.39 -8.44 -6.79
CA ALA A 50 -6.72 -8.94 -7.99
C ALA A 50 -7.61 -9.92 -8.78
N GLN A 51 -8.42 -10.71 -8.09
CA GLN A 51 -9.35 -11.66 -8.72
C GLN A 51 -10.57 -11.00 -9.34
N LEU A 52 -10.92 -9.78 -8.92
CA LEU A 52 -12.08 -9.05 -9.43
C LEU A 52 -11.80 -8.38 -10.78
N ILE A 53 -10.54 -8.13 -11.09
CA ILE A 53 -10.14 -7.44 -12.30
C ILE A 53 -10.46 -8.31 -13.53
N GLY A 54 -11.16 -7.71 -14.49
CA GLY A 54 -11.53 -8.38 -15.74
C GLY A 54 -12.79 -9.25 -15.66
N LEU A 55 -13.35 -9.46 -14.46
CA LEU A 55 -14.65 -10.12 -14.29
C LEU A 55 -15.77 -9.27 -14.90
N SER A 56 -16.85 -9.94 -15.29
CA SER A 56 -18.11 -9.32 -15.66
C SER A 56 -18.96 -8.96 -14.44
N ILE A 57 -19.96 -8.10 -14.62
CA ILE A 57 -20.95 -7.76 -13.57
C ILE A 57 -21.56 -9.02 -12.95
N ASP A 58 -21.88 -10.02 -13.77
CA ASP A 58 -22.62 -11.21 -13.34
C ASP A 58 -21.72 -12.16 -12.54
N GLU A 59 -20.47 -12.35 -12.95
CA GLU A 59 -19.45 -13.08 -12.18
C GLU A 59 -19.15 -12.37 -10.87
N LEU A 60 -19.05 -11.04 -10.89
CA LEU A 60 -18.79 -10.26 -9.69
C LEU A 60 -19.89 -10.43 -8.63
N ARG A 61 -21.16 -10.56 -9.06
CA ARG A 61 -22.28 -10.84 -8.15
C ARG A 61 -22.24 -12.22 -7.54
N GLN A 62 -21.67 -13.20 -8.24
CA GLN A 62 -21.48 -14.53 -7.68
C GLN A 62 -20.42 -14.52 -6.58
N VAL A 63 -19.37 -13.68 -6.74
CA VAL A 63 -18.27 -13.57 -5.77
C VAL A 63 -18.64 -12.67 -4.58
N LEU A 64 -19.13 -11.45 -4.85
CA LEU A 64 -19.36 -10.44 -3.83
C LEU A 64 -20.77 -10.47 -3.23
N GLY A 65 -21.71 -11.14 -3.89
CA GLY A 65 -23.13 -11.13 -3.55
C GLY A 65 -23.92 -10.10 -4.37
N PRO A 66 -25.21 -9.88 -4.03
CA PRO A 66 -26.04 -8.95 -4.75
C PRO A 66 -25.47 -7.54 -4.68
N ALA A 67 -25.45 -6.85 -5.81
CA ALA A 67 -25.17 -5.42 -5.82
C ALA A 67 -26.32 -4.68 -5.13
N HIS A 68 -25.98 -3.64 -4.38
CA HIS A 68 -26.93 -2.56 -4.12
C HIS A 68 -27.00 -1.73 -5.40
N GLU A 69 -27.77 -2.22 -6.37
CA GLU A 69 -28.20 -1.39 -7.50
C GLU A 69 -29.10 -0.28 -6.94
N ALA A 70 -28.97 0.93 -7.47
CA ALA A 70 -29.80 2.08 -7.12
C ALA A 70 -31.26 1.90 -7.62
N SER A 71 -31.98 0.87 -7.17
CA SER A 71 -33.32 0.57 -7.68
C SER A 71 -34.19 -0.16 -6.66
N ALA A 72 -35.04 0.62 -5.96
CA ALA A 72 -36.38 0.22 -5.48
C ALA A 72 -37.13 1.34 -4.74
N ASP A 73 -36.46 2.42 -4.33
CA ASP A 73 -37.16 3.68 -4.05
C ASP A 73 -37.12 4.57 -5.29
N LYS A 74 -37.86 5.68 -5.32
CA LYS A 74 -37.65 6.81 -6.25
C LYS A 74 -36.28 7.50 -5.98
N ARG A 75 -35.25 6.67 -5.91
CA ARG A 75 -33.84 6.79 -5.60
C ARG A 75 -33.04 5.95 -6.61
N GLY A 76 -33.57 5.76 -7.82
CA GLY A 76 -32.74 5.83 -9.02
C GLY A 76 -32.29 7.28 -9.19
N LEU A 77 -31.59 7.78 -8.18
CA LEU A 77 -30.98 9.09 -8.22
C LEU A 77 -30.00 9.03 -9.38
N GLU A 78 -30.05 10.07 -10.22
CA GLU A 78 -28.94 10.42 -11.09
C GLU A 78 -27.62 10.09 -10.37
N PRO A 79 -26.70 9.37 -11.03
CA PRO A 79 -25.43 9.05 -10.41
C PRO A 79 -24.87 10.37 -9.86
N THR A 80 -24.52 10.42 -8.57
CA THR A 80 -24.01 11.66 -7.97
C THR A 80 -22.89 12.20 -8.85
N ALA A 81 -22.70 13.51 -8.93
CA ALA A 81 -21.63 14.09 -9.74
C ALA A 81 -20.27 13.38 -9.47
N GLU A 82 -20.05 12.98 -8.23
CA GLU A 82 -18.93 12.15 -7.80
C GLU A 82 -18.92 10.74 -8.41
N GLN A 83 -20.06 10.04 -8.49
CA GLN A 83 -20.19 8.76 -9.20
C GLN A 83 -19.98 8.89 -10.72
N LEU A 84 -20.42 9.98 -11.35
CA LEU A 84 -20.11 10.23 -12.76
C LEU A 84 -18.60 10.48 -12.97
N ARG A 85 -17.95 11.16 -12.02
CA ARG A 85 -16.48 11.33 -12.01
C ARG A 85 -15.74 10.02 -11.78
N LEU A 86 -16.28 9.08 -10.98
CA LEU A 86 -15.72 7.72 -10.83
C LEU A 86 -15.59 7.00 -12.18
N THR A 87 -16.42 7.37 -13.17
CA THR A 87 -16.55 6.63 -14.43
C THR A 87 -16.22 7.42 -15.69
N ASN A 88 -15.81 8.69 -15.54
CA ASN A 88 -15.74 9.65 -16.65
C ASN A 88 -17.04 9.70 -17.48
N GLY A 89 -18.19 9.38 -16.88
CA GLY A 89 -19.48 9.30 -17.57
C GLY A 89 -19.66 8.11 -18.53
N GLU A 90 -18.71 7.16 -18.60
CA GLU A 90 -18.73 6.08 -19.60
C GLU A 90 -19.10 4.69 -19.03
N GLY A 91 -19.57 4.61 -17.78
CA GLY A 91 -19.75 3.32 -17.09
C GLY A 91 -21.03 3.15 -16.30
N TRP A 92 -21.45 1.88 -16.22
CA TRP A 92 -22.41 1.43 -15.22
C TRP A 92 -21.68 1.29 -13.88
N ILE A 93 -22.31 1.69 -12.77
CA ILE A 93 -21.71 1.65 -11.42
C ILE A 93 -22.57 0.78 -10.52
N ASN A 94 -21.94 -0.13 -9.80
CA ASN A 94 -22.59 -0.87 -8.72
C ASN A 94 -21.80 -0.71 -7.42
N THR A 95 -22.54 -0.65 -6.32
CA THR A 95 -21.97 -0.71 -4.98
C THR A 95 -22.24 -2.09 -4.39
N PHE A 96 -21.23 -2.66 -3.74
CA PHE A 96 -21.29 -3.94 -3.04
C PHE A 96 -20.80 -3.74 -1.62
N ASP A 97 -21.42 -4.45 -0.68
CA ASP A 97 -20.91 -4.59 0.66
C ASP A 97 -20.53 -6.05 0.87
N HIS A 98 -19.24 -6.30 1.06
CA HIS A 98 -18.71 -7.65 1.19
C HIS A 98 -17.75 -7.73 2.39
N ASN A 99 -18.02 -8.63 3.33
CA ASN A 99 -17.21 -8.81 4.55
C ASN A 99 -16.91 -7.48 5.29
N GLY A 100 -17.90 -6.60 5.37
CA GLY A 100 -17.78 -5.28 6.00
C GLY A 100 -16.85 -4.30 5.27
N GLN A 101 -16.58 -4.54 3.99
CA GLN A 101 -15.88 -3.61 3.09
C GLN A 101 -16.87 -3.13 2.03
N THR A 102 -17.03 -1.81 1.91
CA THR A 102 -17.79 -1.20 0.83
C THR A 102 -16.91 -1.08 -0.40
N ILE A 103 -17.41 -1.59 -1.51
CA ILE A 103 -16.70 -1.72 -2.79
C ILE A 103 -17.58 -1.07 -3.86
N VAL A 104 -17.08 -0.01 -4.48
CA VAL A 104 -17.73 0.62 -5.63
C VAL A 104 -17.03 0.16 -6.89
N VAL A 105 -17.77 -0.42 -7.82
CA VAL A 105 -17.20 -0.99 -9.04
C VAL A 105 -17.83 -0.33 -10.25
N ALA A 106 -16.98 0.14 -11.15
CA ALA A 106 -17.39 0.69 -12.41
C ALA A 106 -17.08 -0.25 -13.56
N PHE A 107 -18.02 -0.36 -14.49
CA PHE A 107 -17.96 -1.31 -15.59
C PHE A 107 -17.96 -0.60 -16.94
N HIS A 108 -17.33 -1.22 -17.92
CA HIS A 108 -17.49 -0.85 -19.32
C HIS A 108 -18.92 -1.17 -19.79
N ALA A 109 -19.63 -0.19 -20.33
CA ALA A 109 -21.03 -0.36 -20.74
C ALA A 109 -21.25 -1.44 -21.82
N ARG A 110 -20.30 -1.61 -22.75
CA ARG A 110 -20.40 -2.57 -23.85
C ARG A 110 -19.99 -3.99 -23.45
N THR A 111 -18.85 -4.13 -22.78
CA THR A 111 -18.28 -5.45 -22.44
C THR A 111 -18.78 -5.98 -21.10
N ARG A 112 -19.42 -5.13 -20.29
CA ARG A 112 -19.87 -5.42 -18.91
C ARG A 112 -18.75 -5.87 -17.98
N LYS A 113 -17.48 -5.62 -18.35
CA LYS A 113 -16.31 -5.97 -17.54
C LYS A 113 -15.93 -4.85 -16.58
N VAL A 114 -15.36 -5.23 -15.45
CA VAL A 114 -14.78 -4.31 -14.47
C VAL A 114 -13.75 -3.42 -15.16
N ARG A 115 -13.89 -2.11 -14.95
CA ARG A 115 -12.95 -1.07 -15.38
C ARG A 115 -12.18 -0.52 -14.20
N ASP A 116 -12.90 -0.11 -13.16
CA ASP A 116 -12.36 0.50 -11.95
C ASP A 116 -13.01 -0.11 -10.71
N ILE A 117 -12.23 -0.23 -9.64
CA ILE A 117 -12.71 -0.64 -8.31
C ILE A 117 -12.30 0.45 -7.33
N VAL A 118 -13.18 0.83 -6.42
CA VAL A 118 -12.88 1.73 -5.30
C VAL A 118 -13.22 1.03 -4.00
N LEU A 119 -12.21 0.87 -3.14
CA LEU A 119 -12.42 0.47 -1.76
C LEU A 119 -12.61 1.73 -0.92
N VAL A 120 -13.78 1.86 -0.30
CA VAL A 120 -14.11 3.03 0.52
C VAL A 120 -13.59 2.83 1.93
N GLY A 121 -12.89 3.82 2.47
CA GLY A 121 -12.41 3.82 3.84
C GLY A 121 -11.32 4.86 4.10
N PRO A 122 -11.15 5.29 5.37
CA PRO A 122 -10.25 6.38 5.72
C PRO A 122 -8.77 5.96 5.88
N ASN A 123 -8.48 4.66 5.90
CA ASN A 123 -7.15 4.13 6.23
C ASN A 123 -6.60 3.28 5.08
N GLU A 124 -5.69 3.87 4.30
CA GLU A 124 -5.06 3.23 3.15
C GLU A 124 -4.40 1.89 3.50
N GLU A 125 -3.65 1.79 4.60
CA GLU A 125 -2.93 0.55 4.94
C GLU A 125 -3.91 -0.59 5.27
N GLU A 126 -5.01 -0.27 5.96
CA GLU A 126 -6.09 -1.22 6.21
C GLU A 126 -6.78 -1.64 4.91
N LEU A 127 -7.07 -0.70 4.01
CA LEU A 127 -7.68 -1.00 2.72
C LEU A 127 -6.76 -1.88 1.86
N MET A 128 -5.46 -1.63 1.86
CA MET A 128 -4.50 -2.48 1.15
C MET A 128 -4.49 -3.90 1.71
N GLN A 129 -4.47 -4.04 3.05
CA GLN A 129 -4.48 -5.34 3.70
C GLN A 129 -5.78 -6.11 3.45
N ARG A 130 -6.94 -5.46 3.67
CA ARG A 130 -8.25 -6.07 3.52
C ARG A 130 -8.60 -6.37 2.06
N GLY A 131 -8.04 -5.60 1.12
CA GLY A 131 -8.20 -5.81 -0.31
C GLY A 131 -7.18 -6.75 -0.96
N ASN A 132 -6.23 -7.29 -0.19
CA ASN A 132 -5.07 -8.04 -0.71
C ASN A 132 -4.33 -7.28 -1.84
N ILE A 133 -4.16 -5.97 -1.65
CA ILE A 133 -3.63 -5.06 -2.66
C ILE A 133 -2.11 -4.92 -2.51
N SER A 134 -1.40 -4.98 -3.64
CA SER A 134 0.01 -4.65 -3.73
C SER A 134 0.24 -3.47 -4.67
N LEU A 135 0.98 -2.46 -4.22
CA LEU A 135 1.39 -1.31 -5.05
C LEU A 135 2.30 -1.70 -6.22
N THR A 136 2.93 -2.88 -6.16
CA THR A 136 3.82 -3.40 -7.20
C THR A 136 3.14 -4.39 -8.15
N SER A 137 1.82 -4.54 -8.06
CA SER A 137 1.06 -5.43 -8.93
C SER A 137 1.26 -5.08 -10.41
N PRO A 138 1.54 -6.06 -11.29
CA PRO A 138 1.61 -5.83 -12.73
C PRO A 138 0.23 -5.70 -13.37
N HIS A 139 -0.86 -6.02 -12.66
CA HIS A 139 -2.21 -6.07 -13.20
C HIS A 139 -3.03 -4.79 -12.97
N TYR A 140 -2.59 -3.92 -12.07
CA TYR A 140 -3.33 -2.72 -11.71
C TYR A 140 -2.44 -1.60 -11.20
N ILE A 141 -3.04 -0.42 -11.08
CA ILE A 141 -2.48 0.76 -10.42
C ILE A 141 -3.40 1.12 -9.27
N VAL A 142 -2.81 1.48 -8.13
CA VAL A 142 -3.52 1.95 -6.94
C VAL A 142 -3.34 3.46 -6.86
N LEU A 143 -4.44 4.18 -6.68
CA LEU A 143 -4.48 5.63 -6.57
C LEU A 143 -5.24 6.00 -5.29
N PRO A 144 -4.73 6.95 -4.49
CA PRO A 144 -5.53 7.49 -3.39
C PRO A 144 -6.77 8.17 -3.95
N PHE A 145 -7.89 7.99 -3.28
CA PHE A 145 -9.15 8.65 -3.61
C PHE A 145 -9.48 9.64 -2.49
N THR A 146 -9.74 10.89 -2.84
CA THR A 146 -10.12 11.96 -1.91
C THR A 146 -11.51 12.49 -2.27
N GLU A 147 -12.29 12.83 -1.26
CA GLU A 147 -13.60 13.46 -1.46
C GLU A 147 -13.40 14.94 -1.85
N SER A 148 -14.18 15.42 -2.82
CA SER A 148 -13.96 16.71 -3.50
C SER A 148 -13.94 17.94 -2.59
N ASP A 149 -14.53 17.84 -1.39
CA ASP A 149 -14.75 18.97 -0.49
C ASP A 149 -13.70 19.03 0.63
N SER A 150 -12.82 18.03 0.74
CA SER A 150 -11.68 18.05 1.64
C SER A 150 -10.50 17.27 1.04
N SER A 151 -9.62 17.99 0.34
CA SER A 151 -8.43 17.41 -0.31
C SER A 151 -7.39 16.80 0.66
N GLU A 152 -7.61 16.92 1.98
CA GLU A 152 -6.67 16.46 3.01
C GLU A 152 -6.96 15.05 3.54
N LYS A 153 -8.13 14.47 3.21
CA LYS A 153 -8.52 13.14 3.72
C LYS A 153 -8.71 12.15 2.58
N VAL A 154 -7.91 11.08 2.61
CA VAL A 154 -8.12 9.91 1.77
C VAL A 154 -9.46 9.28 2.18
N ALA A 155 -10.41 9.27 1.25
CA ALA A 155 -11.72 8.66 1.37
C ALA A 155 -11.71 7.18 0.92
N GLY A 156 -10.66 6.74 0.23
CA GLY A 156 -10.50 5.35 -0.18
C GLY A 156 -9.30 5.10 -1.08
N LEU A 157 -9.25 3.89 -1.65
CA LEU A 157 -8.29 3.50 -2.67
C LEU A 157 -9.02 3.17 -3.96
N ARG A 158 -8.61 3.80 -5.06
CA ARG A 158 -9.03 3.45 -6.41
C ARG A 158 -8.01 2.50 -7.03
N ILE A 159 -8.50 1.41 -7.60
CA ILE A 159 -7.74 0.38 -8.30
C ILE A 159 -8.19 0.38 -9.75
N VAL A 160 -7.25 0.60 -10.65
CA VAL A 160 -7.48 0.67 -12.10
C VAL A 160 -6.70 -0.45 -12.77
N ALA A 161 -7.35 -1.22 -13.64
CA ALA A 161 -6.68 -2.27 -14.41
C ALA A 161 -5.58 -1.68 -15.31
N ARG A 162 -4.41 -2.33 -15.35
CA ARG A 162 -3.39 -2.07 -16.37
C ARG A 162 -3.77 -2.85 -17.61
N ASN A 163 -4.25 -2.16 -18.63
CA ASN A 163 -4.54 -2.73 -19.95
C ASN A 163 -3.30 -2.69 -20.84
#